data_AF-G3IJZ0-F1
#
_entry.id   AF-G3IJZ0-F1
#
_cell.length_a   1.000
_cell.length_b   1.000
_cell.length_c   1.000
_cell.angle_alpha   90.00
_cell.angle_beta   90.00
_cell.angle_gamma   90.00
#
_symmetry.space_group_name_H-M   'P 1'
#
loop_
_entity.id
_entity.type
_entity.pdbx_description
1 polymer ?
#
loop_
_entity_poly.entity_id
_entity_poly.type
_entity_poly.pdbx_seq_one_letter_code
_entity_poly.pdbx_strand_id
1 'polypeptide(L)'
;MWNPLQDGDSVVDPGRRQRWLCAGTLVLAFSGIFIIGFVFGWFIKSSSDSTNIVPHPGMKKAFLHELKAENIKKFLYNFTRTPHLAGTEHNFKLAKQIQAQWKEFGLDSVELSHYDVLLSYPNKTHPNYISIIDEDRNEIFNTSLSELPPPGYENISDVVPPFSAFSPQGTPEGDLLYVNYARIEDFFKLERDMKINCSGKIVIARYGKVFRGNKVRK
;
A
#
# COMPACT_ATOMS: atom_id res chain seq x y z
N MET A 1 90.06 -31.43 35.64
CA MET A 1 91.06 -30.39 35.98
C MET A 1 90.39 -29.05 35.72
N TRP A 2 90.01 -28.38 36.82
CA TRP A 2 89.76 -26.94 37.01
C TRP A 2 89.02 -26.09 35.95
N ASN A 3 87.90 -25.48 36.42
CA ASN A 3 87.23 -24.21 36.03
C ASN A 3 88.21 -23.05 35.68
N PRO A 4 87.81 -21.80 35.28
CA PRO A 4 86.47 -21.14 35.29
C PRO A 4 86.14 -20.10 34.17
N LEU A 5 84.85 -19.70 34.15
CA LEU A 5 84.22 -18.36 34.12
C LEU A 5 84.80 -17.17 33.31
N GLN A 6 83.96 -16.58 32.45
CA GLN A 6 83.38 -15.20 32.57
C GLN A 6 82.43 -14.99 31.38
N ASP A 7 81.11 -14.88 31.57
CA ASP A 7 80.28 -13.73 32.00
C ASP A 7 80.29 -12.50 31.06
N GLY A 8 79.08 -12.08 30.66
CA GLY A 8 78.79 -10.79 30.03
C GLY A 8 78.71 -10.75 28.50
N ASP A 9 77.51 -10.85 27.93
CA ASP A 9 76.75 -9.63 27.59
C ASP A 9 75.55 -9.92 26.65
N SER A 10 74.43 -9.33 27.04
CA SER A 10 73.17 -9.25 26.30
C SER A 10 73.34 -8.52 24.97
N VAL A 11 72.88 -9.12 23.86
CA VAL A 11 72.62 -8.39 22.61
C VAL A 11 71.19 -8.62 22.14
N VAL A 12 70.50 -7.48 22.05
CA VAL A 12 69.12 -7.18 21.72
C VAL A 12 68.63 -7.82 20.41
N ASP A 13 67.42 -8.38 20.46
CA ASP A 13 66.64 -8.93 19.36
C ASP A 13 66.45 -7.92 18.20
N PRO A 14 66.92 -8.21 16.96
CA PRO A 14 66.83 -7.29 15.83
C PRO A 14 65.39 -7.12 15.28
N GLY A 15 64.43 -7.94 15.71
CA GLY A 15 63.09 -8.01 15.11
C GLY A 15 62.13 -6.88 15.49
N ARG A 16 62.45 -6.06 16.50
CA ARG A 16 61.50 -5.07 17.05
C ARG A 16 61.49 -3.75 16.27
N ARG A 17 62.59 -3.28 15.67
CA ARG A 17 62.63 -1.95 15.02
C ARG A 17 61.98 -1.95 13.63
N GLN A 18 62.14 -3.04 12.86
CA GLN A 18 61.55 -3.22 11.53
C GLN A 18 60.02 -3.26 11.57
N ARG A 19 59.45 -3.93 12.60
CA ARG A 19 58.00 -4.06 12.80
C ARG A 19 57.32 -2.72 13.09
N TRP A 20 57.99 -1.81 13.80
CA TRP A 20 57.43 -0.50 14.14
C TRP A 20 57.53 0.49 12.97
N LEU A 21 58.57 0.37 12.13
CA LEU A 21 58.69 1.13 10.89
C LEU A 21 57.61 0.71 9.88
N CYS A 22 57.38 -0.59 9.68
CA CYS A 22 56.31 -1.10 8.81
C CYS A 22 54.90 -0.81 9.36
N ALA A 23 54.70 -0.88 10.68
CA ALA A 23 53.44 -0.48 11.31
C ALA A 23 53.18 1.02 11.15
N GLY A 24 54.22 1.86 11.29
CA GLY A 24 54.12 3.31 11.06
C GLY A 24 53.75 3.66 9.62
N THR A 25 54.33 3.00 8.63
CA THR A 25 53.97 3.22 7.22
C THR A 25 52.55 2.75 6.89
N LEU A 26 52.09 1.66 7.51
CA LEU A 26 50.71 1.20 7.34
C LEU A 26 49.72 2.18 7.99
N VAL A 27 50.00 2.67 9.19
CA VAL A 27 49.15 3.67 9.86
C VAL A 27 49.08 4.96 9.05
N LEU A 28 50.21 5.43 8.50
CA LEU A 28 50.23 6.62 7.63
C LEU A 28 49.44 6.38 6.33
N ALA A 29 49.58 5.21 5.69
CA ALA A 29 48.80 4.86 4.49
C ALA A 29 47.29 4.78 4.78
N PHE A 30 46.88 4.12 5.87
CA PHE A 30 45.47 4.04 6.27
C PHE A 30 44.90 5.41 6.65
N SER A 31 45.67 6.26 7.32
CA SER A 31 45.24 7.63 7.62
C SER A 31 45.11 8.48 6.36
N GLY A 32 45.99 8.32 5.38
CA GLY A 32 45.88 8.97 4.07
C GLY A 32 44.63 8.54 3.31
N ILE A 33 44.34 7.23 3.25
CA ILE A 33 43.12 6.70 2.62
C ILE A 33 41.87 7.18 3.35
N PHE A 34 41.91 7.25 4.69
CA PHE A 34 40.79 7.75 5.49
C PHE A 34 40.55 9.24 5.24
N ILE A 35 41.61 10.06 5.16
CA ILE A 35 41.49 11.49 4.83
C ILE A 35 40.97 11.67 3.41
N ILE A 36 41.46 10.91 2.43
CA ILE A 36 40.98 10.96 1.05
C ILE A 36 39.50 10.54 0.99
N GLY A 37 39.12 9.45 1.64
CA GLY A 37 37.73 8.99 1.73
C GLY A 37 36.83 10.00 2.44
N PHE A 38 37.33 10.67 3.48
CA PHE A 38 36.63 11.73 4.18
C PHE A 38 36.46 12.98 3.31
N VAL A 39 37.49 13.39 2.57
CA VAL A 39 37.42 14.53 1.64
C VAL A 39 36.48 14.21 0.47
N PHE A 40 36.56 13.02 -0.13
CA PHE A 40 35.61 12.57 -1.15
C PHE A 40 34.18 12.50 -0.61
N GLY A 41 33.98 11.95 0.59
CA GLY A 41 32.67 11.91 1.25
C GLY A 41 32.15 13.31 1.59
N TRP A 42 33.02 14.23 1.98
CA TRP A 42 32.67 15.62 2.28
C TRP A 42 32.25 16.37 1.01
N PHE A 43 33.00 16.22 -0.10
CA PHE A 43 32.64 16.86 -1.37
C PHE A 43 31.41 16.24 -2.04
N ILE A 44 31.19 14.91 -1.91
CA ILE A 44 29.99 14.24 -2.42
C ILE A 44 28.75 14.60 -1.58
N LYS A 45 28.89 14.82 -0.27
CA LYS A 45 27.80 15.25 0.61
C LYS A 45 27.49 16.74 0.51
N SER A 46 28.40 17.56 -0.04
CA SER A 46 28.27 19.03 -0.07
C SER A 46 27.49 19.58 -1.29
N SER A 47 26.82 18.74 -2.08
CA SER A 47 25.94 19.19 -3.16
C SER A 47 24.46 18.86 -2.93
N SER A 48 24.02 18.80 -1.66
CA SER A 48 22.62 19.15 -1.40
C SER A 48 22.53 20.67 -1.45
N ASP A 49 22.31 21.23 -2.65
CA ASP A 49 21.83 22.60 -2.76
C ASP A 49 20.56 22.68 -1.90
N SER A 50 20.69 23.27 -0.71
CA SER A 50 19.53 23.71 0.05
C SER A 50 18.92 24.81 -0.81
N THR A 51 17.95 24.45 -1.64
CA THR A 51 17.12 25.42 -2.35
C THR A 51 16.49 26.28 -1.27
N ASN A 52 17.03 27.49 -1.10
CA ASN A 52 16.38 28.53 -0.33
C ASN A 52 15.11 28.87 -1.12
N ILE A 53 14.02 28.16 -0.86
CA ILE A 53 12.70 28.47 -1.42
C ILE A 53 12.27 29.76 -0.75
N VAL A 54 12.71 30.89 -1.31
CA VAL A 54 12.22 32.20 -0.93
C VAL A 54 10.75 32.23 -1.34
N PRO A 55 9.79 32.32 -0.40
CA PRO A 55 8.38 32.34 -0.75
C PRO A 55 8.13 33.59 -1.59
N HIS A 56 7.86 33.41 -2.88
CA HIS A 56 7.54 34.55 -3.74
C HIS A 56 6.21 35.15 -3.28
N PRO A 57 6.19 36.42 -2.81
CA PRO A 57 4.95 37.07 -2.43
C PRO A 57 4.02 37.09 -3.64
N GLY A 58 2.87 36.41 -3.52
CA GLY A 58 1.89 36.28 -4.61
C GLY A 58 1.82 34.90 -5.27
N MET A 59 2.79 34.01 -5.07
CA MET A 59 2.78 32.65 -5.67
C MET A 59 1.53 31.86 -5.29
N LYS A 60 1.15 31.89 -4.01
CA LYS A 60 -0.10 31.27 -3.53
C LYS A 60 -1.33 31.83 -4.25
N LYS A 61 -1.38 33.15 -4.47
CA LYS A 61 -2.51 33.81 -5.14
C LYS A 61 -2.55 33.42 -6.62
N ALA A 62 -1.41 33.41 -7.31
CA ALA A 62 -1.31 32.97 -8.70
C ALA A 62 -1.74 31.51 -8.86
N PHE A 63 -1.22 30.62 -8.01
CA PHE A 63 -1.59 29.20 -7.98
C PHE A 63 -3.11 29.01 -7.79
N LEU A 64 -3.69 29.63 -6.77
CA LEU A 64 -5.13 29.50 -6.51
C LEU A 64 -5.98 30.10 -7.63
N HIS A 65 -5.52 31.19 -8.26
CA HIS A 65 -6.22 31.79 -9.39
C HIS A 65 -6.20 30.87 -10.61
N GLU A 66 -5.16 30.08 -10.82
CA GLU A 66 -5.04 29.16 -11.96
C GLU A 66 -5.91 27.91 -11.82
N LEU A 67 -6.36 27.57 -10.60
CA LEU A 67 -7.30 26.48 -10.39
C LEU A 67 -8.71 26.87 -10.88
N LYS A 68 -9.07 26.41 -12.09
CA LYS A 68 -10.38 26.67 -12.71
C LYS A 68 -11.36 25.51 -12.51
N ALA A 69 -12.59 25.83 -12.10
CA ALA A 69 -13.66 24.84 -11.91
C ALA A 69 -13.99 24.07 -13.21
N GLU A 70 -13.96 24.73 -14.37
CA GLU A 70 -14.22 24.08 -15.66
C GLU A 70 -13.18 23.00 -16.00
N ASN A 71 -11.92 23.20 -15.61
CA ASN A 71 -10.88 22.18 -15.79
C ASN A 71 -11.17 20.96 -14.92
N ILE A 72 -11.55 21.17 -13.65
CA ILE A 72 -11.91 20.08 -12.73
C ILE A 72 -13.11 19.30 -13.27
N LYS A 73 -14.16 19.99 -13.75
CA LYS A 73 -15.33 19.39 -14.40
C LYS A 73 -14.94 18.53 -15.60
N LYS A 74 -14.03 19.03 -16.45
CA LYS A 74 -13.52 18.30 -17.62
C LYS A 74 -12.73 17.06 -17.24
N PHE A 75 -11.85 17.15 -16.22
CA PHE A 75 -11.11 15.99 -15.71
C PHE A 75 -12.05 14.94 -15.13
N LEU A 76 -13.01 15.35 -14.30
CA LEU A 76 -14.01 14.45 -13.73
C LEU A 76 -14.76 13.72 -14.85
N TYR A 77 -15.30 14.46 -15.81
CA TYR A 77 -16.02 13.88 -16.95
C TYR A 77 -15.17 12.86 -17.72
N ASN A 78 -13.88 13.14 -17.94
CA ASN A 78 -12.99 12.23 -18.64
C ASN A 78 -12.69 10.95 -17.84
N PHE A 79 -12.49 11.08 -16.52
CA PHE A 79 -12.13 9.95 -15.66
C PHE A 79 -13.31 9.03 -15.34
N THR A 80 -14.56 9.52 -15.40
CA THR A 80 -15.75 8.76 -15.01
C THR A 80 -16.52 8.14 -16.18
N ARG A 81 -15.91 8.03 -17.38
CA ARG A 81 -16.59 7.48 -18.57
C ARG A 81 -16.70 5.96 -18.56
N THR A 82 -15.74 5.28 -17.94
CA THR A 82 -15.64 3.81 -17.96
C THR A 82 -15.26 3.30 -16.57
N PRO A 83 -15.70 2.08 -16.18
CA PRO A 83 -15.24 1.44 -14.96
C PRO A 83 -13.72 1.30 -14.95
N HIS A 84 -13.09 1.66 -13.82
CA HIS A 84 -11.64 1.60 -13.65
C HIS A 84 -11.29 0.88 -12.33
N LEU A 85 -11.83 -0.33 -12.16
CA LEU A 85 -11.54 -1.16 -11.00
C LEU A 85 -10.04 -1.49 -10.92
N ALA A 86 -9.46 -1.52 -9.72
CA ALA A 86 -8.05 -1.84 -9.53
C ALA A 86 -7.68 -3.16 -10.22
N GLY A 87 -6.47 -3.25 -10.80
CA GLY A 87 -5.98 -4.42 -11.53
C GLY A 87 -6.56 -4.63 -12.94
N THR A 88 -7.50 -3.81 -13.40
CA THR A 88 -8.08 -3.92 -14.75
C THR A 88 -7.31 -3.15 -15.82
N GLU A 89 -7.48 -3.53 -17.08
CA GLU A 89 -6.88 -2.83 -18.23
C GLU A 89 -7.32 -1.36 -18.33
N HIS A 90 -8.59 -1.06 -18.05
CA HIS A 90 -9.10 0.31 -18.04
C HIS A 90 -8.41 1.19 -16.99
N ASN A 91 -8.18 0.66 -15.79
CA ASN A 91 -7.44 1.38 -14.75
C ASN A 91 -5.97 1.62 -15.15
N PHE A 92 -5.34 0.66 -15.84
CA PHE A 92 -3.99 0.84 -16.37
C PHE A 92 -3.92 1.89 -17.49
N LYS A 93 -4.92 1.93 -18.39
CA LYS A 93 -5.05 3.00 -19.41
C LYS A 93 -5.17 4.37 -18.76
N LEU A 94 -5.99 4.50 -17.71
CA LEU A 94 -6.11 5.74 -16.93
C LEU A 94 -4.78 6.14 -16.28
N ALA A 95 -4.04 5.19 -15.71
CA ALA A 95 -2.71 5.46 -15.14
C ALA A 95 -1.72 6.01 -16.18
N LYS A 96 -1.68 5.42 -17.39
CA LYS A 96 -0.87 5.94 -18.51
C LYS A 96 -1.32 7.33 -18.96
N GLN A 97 -2.62 7.57 -19.00
CA GLN A 97 -3.17 8.89 -19.35
C GLN A 97 -2.71 9.95 -18.34
N ILE A 98 -2.83 9.68 -17.04
CA ILE A 98 -2.38 10.61 -15.99
C ILE A 98 -0.87 10.83 -16.08
N GLN A 99 -0.09 9.76 -16.30
CA GLN A 99 1.36 9.87 -16.50
C GLN A 99 1.69 10.83 -17.66
N ALA A 100 1.00 10.70 -18.79
CA ALA A 100 1.22 11.58 -19.95
C ALA A 100 0.84 13.03 -19.63
N GLN A 101 -0.33 13.25 -18.99
CA GLN A 101 -0.79 14.59 -18.61
C GLN A 101 0.16 15.27 -17.63
N TRP A 102 0.70 14.54 -16.66
CA TRP A 102 1.67 15.09 -15.71
C TRP A 102 2.99 15.49 -16.36
N LYS A 103 3.46 14.72 -17.36
CA LYS A 103 4.62 15.12 -18.17
C LYS A 103 4.32 16.39 -18.97
N GLU A 104 3.13 16.48 -19.57
CA GLU A 104 2.67 17.66 -20.31
C GLU A 104 2.55 18.91 -19.43
N PHE A 105 2.10 18.75 -18.17
CA PHE A 105 2.02 19.85 -17.20
C PHE A 105 3.38 20.33 -16.68
N GLY A 106 4.48 19.66 -17.04
CA GLY A 106 5.83 20.10 -16.72
C GLY A 106 6.42 19.53 -15.44
N LEU A 107 5.94 18.37 -14.95
CA LEU A 107 6.64 17.67 -13.87
C LEU A 107 7.97 17.08 -14.36
N ASP A 108 9.03 17.24 -13.56
CA ASP A 108 10.39 16.82 -13.91
C ASP A 108 10.53 15.30 -14.09
N SER A 109 9.83 14.51 -13.26
CA SER A 109 9.87 13.04 -13.29
C SER A 109 8.49 12.45 -13.07
N VAL A 110 8.06 11.53 -13.95
CA VAL A 110 6.77 10.85 -13.85
C VAL A 110 6.88 9.38 -14.26
N GLU A 111 6.69 8.49 -13.30
CA GLU A 111 6.89 7.05 -13.44
C GLU A 111 5.66 6.25 -13.01
N LEU A 112 5.54 5.03 -13.52
CA LEU A 112 4.54 4.06 -13.06
C LEU A 112 5.22 3.03 -12.15
N SER A 113 4.86 3.04 -10.88
CA SER A 113 5.31 2.05 -9.91
C SER A 113 4.25 0.96 -9.77
N HIS A 114 4.60 -0.28 -10.10
CA HIS A 114 3.69 -1.43 -10.04
C HIS A 114 4.07 -2.38 -8.91
N TYR A 115 3.06 -3.09 -8.39
CA TYR A 115 3.22 -4.09 -7.34
C TYR A 115 2.27 -5.25 -7.62
N ASP A 116 2.75 -6.46 -7.38
CA ASP A 116 1.93 -7.66 -7.41
C ASP A 116 1.26 -7.83 -6.04
N VAL A 117 -0.04 -7.54 -6.00
CA VAL A 117 -0.85 -7.55 -4.77
C VAL A 117 -2.02 -8.52 -4.91
N LEU A 118 -2.43 -9.12 -3.79
CA LEU A 118 -3.60 -9.98 -3.75
C LEU A 118 -4.88 -9.13 -3.92
N LEU A 119 -5.61 -9.37 -5.01
CA LEU A 119 -6.92 -8.80 -5.29
C LEU A 119 -7.99 -9.89 -5.27
N SER A 120 -9.26 -9.49 -5.24
CA SER A 120 -10.42 -10.38 -5.21
C SER A 120 -11.48 -9.87 -6.16
N TYR A 121 -12.04 -10.77 -6.98
CA TYR A 121 -13.08 -10.48 -7.96
C TYR A 121 -14.14 -11.58 -7.94
N PRO A 122 -15.41 -11.27 -8.28
CA PRO A 122 -16.44 -12.30 -8.45
C PRO A 122 -16.16 -13.16 -9.69
N ASN A 123 -16.63 -14.41 -9.66
CA ASN A 123 -16.55 -15.29 -10.81
C ASN A 123 -17.61 -14.88 -11.85
N LYS A 124 -17.20 -14.58 -13.09
CA LYS A 124 -18.12 -14.18 -14.17
C LYS A 124 -19.04 -15.33 -14.63
N THR A 125 -18.60 -16.58 -14.51
CA THR A 125 -19.37 -17.78 -14.91
C THR A 125 -20.31 -18.25 -13.82
N HIS A 126 -19.95 -18.04 -12.54
CA HIS A 126 -20.75 -18.40 -11.38
C HIS A 126 -21.03 -17.15 -10.55
N PRO A 127 -22.08 -16.36 -10.91
CA PRO A 127 -22.38 -15.11 -10.24
C PRO A 127 -22.82 -15.33 -8.79
N ASN A 128 -22.52 -14.36 -7.93
CA ASN A 128 -22.96 -14.37 -6.55
C ASN A 128 -24.43 -13.95 -6.46
N TYR A 129 -25.20 -14.62 -5.63
CA TYR A 129 -26.56 -14.22 -5.28
C TYR A 129 -26.94 -14.77 -3.90
N ILE A 130 -28.04 -14.26 -3.35
CA ILE A 130 -28.70 -14.80 -2.17
C ILE A 130 -30.08 -15.28 -2.61
N SER A 131 -30.50 -16.44 -2.12
CA SER A 131 -31.83 -16.97 -2.36
C SER A 131 -32.60 -17.17 -1.05
N ILE A 132 -33.93 -17.15 -1.15
CA ILE A 132 -34.83 -17.67 -0.12
C ILE A 132 -35.31 -19.01 -0.65
N ILE A 133 -35.22 -20.04 0.18
CA ILE A 133 -35.66 -21.40 -0.14
C ILE A 133 -36.87 -21.78 0.72
N ASP A 134 -37.74 -22.64 0.19
CA ASP A 134 -38.84 -23.25 0.93
C ASP A 134 -38.41 -24.54 1.67
N GLU A 135 -39.36 -25.20 2.33
CA GLU A 135 -39.13 -26.45 3.08
C GLU A 135 -38.67 -27.62 2.18
N ASP A 136 -39.04 -27.59 0.90
CA ASP A 136 -38.65 -28.56 -0.13
C ASP A 136 -37.31 -28.19 -0.80
N ARG A 137 -36.64 -27.13 -0.33
CA ARG A 137 -35.37 -26.59 -0.83
C ARG A 137 -35.45 -26.01 -2.26
N ASN A 138 -36.64 -25.58 -2.67
CA ASN A 138 -36.81 -24.84 -3.91
C ASN A 138 -36.54 -23.35 -3.70
N GLU A 139 -35.83 -22.72 -4.65
CA GLU A 139 -35.62 -21.27 -4.64
C GLU A 139 -36.94 -20.54 -4.96
N ILE A 140 -37.47 -19.78 -4.00
CA ILE A 140 -38.70 -18.98 -4.16
C ILE A 140 -38.40 -17.51 -4.46
N PHE A 141 -37.19 -17.05 -4.17
CA PHE A 141 -36.73 -15.70 -4.46
C PHE A 141 -35.21 -15.67 -4.63
N ASN A 142 -34.72 -14.93 -5.62
CA ASN A 142 -33.30 -14.69 -5.87
C ASN A 142 -33.01 -13.20 -5.93
N THR A 143 -31.89 -12.77 -5.34
CA THR A 143 -31.41 -11.39 -5.47
C THR A 143 -30.98 -11.09 -6.90
N SER A 144 -31.04 -9.81 -7.29
CA SER A 144 -30.50 -9.34 -8.58
C SER A 144 -29.00 -9.66 -8.70
N LEU A 145 -28.60 -10.19 -9.86
CA LEU A 145 -27.20 -10.52 -10.15
C LEU A 145 -26.34 -9.28 -10.42
N SER A 146 -26.95 -8.19 -10.86
CA SER A 146 -26.29 -6.92 -11.14
C SER A 146 -27.25 -5.75 -10.93
N GLU A 147 -26.70 -4.55 -10.80
CA GLU A 147 -27.49 -3.33 -10.81
C GLU A 147 -27.97 -3.01 -12.23
N LEU A 148 -29.08 -2.28 -12.34
CA LEU A 148 -29.49 -1.71 -13.61
C LEU A 148 -28.51 -0.60 -14.01
N PRO A 149 -28.04 -0.56 -15.26
CA PRO A 149 -27.18 0.53 -15.72
C PRO A 149 -27.86 1.88 -15.51
N PRO A 150 -27.15 2.90 -15.00
CA PRO A 150 -27.70 4.24 -14.89
C PRO A 150 -27.87 4.88 -16.28
N PRO A 151 -28.74 5.89 -16.41
CA PRO A 151 -28.97 6.58 -17.69
C PRO A 151 -27.69 7.10 -18.33
N GLY A 152 -27.49 6.82 -19.62
CA GLY A 152 -26.30 7.19 -20.39
C GLY A 152 -25.13 6.21 -20.29
N TYR A 153 -25.27 5.13 -19.52
CA TYR A 153 -24.26 4.07 -19.34
C TYR A 153 -24.77 2.70 -19.79
N GLU A 154 -25.87 2.63 -20.54
CA GLU A 154 -26.54 1.39 -20.97
C GLU A 154 -25.62 0.49 -21.81
N ASN A 155 -24.71 1.09 -22.59
CA ASN A 155 -23.78 0.39 -23.47
C ASN A 155 -22.40 0.12 -22.84
N ILE A 156 -22.24 0.39 -21.54
CA ILE A 156 -20.95 0.20 -20.86
C ILE A 156 -20.82 -1.25 -20.38
N SER A 157 -19.81 -1.93 -20.90
CA SER A 157 -19.43 -3.28 -20.47
C SER A 157 -18.57 -3.26 -19.21
N ASP A 158 -18.28 -4.45 -18.68
CA ASP A 158 -17.29 -4.67 -17.60
C ASP A 158 -17.60 -3.98 -16.27
N VAL A 159 -18.85 -3.59 -16.05
CA VAL A 159 -19.35 -3.26 -14.71
C VAL A 159 -19.32 -4.52 -13.85
N VAL A 160 -18.55 -4.47 -12.76
CA VAL A 160 -18.40 -5.62 -11.86
C VAL A 160 -19.64 -5.71 -10.97
N PRO A 161 -20.29 -6.90 -10.90
CA PRO A 161 -21.43 -7.12 -10.00
C PRO A 161 -21.12 -6.78 -8.54
N PRO A 162 -22.12 -6.37 -7.75
CA PRO A 162 -21.94 -6.15 -6.32
C PRO A 162 -21.35 -7.37 -5.61
N PHE A 163 -20.27 -7.18 -4.85
CA PHE A 163 -19.65 -8.25 -4.07
C PHE A 163 -18.88 -7.68 -2.87
N SER A 164 -18.60 -8.52 -1.88
CA SER A 164 -17.69 -8.20 -0.78
C SER A 164 -16.31 -8.76 -1.07
N ALA A 165 -15.37 -7.89 -1.43
CA ALA A 165 -13.99 -8.30 -1.72
C ALA A 165 -13.37 -9.06 -0.54
N PHE A 166 -12.64 -10.14 -0.87
CA PHE A 166 -12.01 -11.09 0.06
C PHE A 166 -12.98 -11.95 0.87
N SER A 167 -14.28 -11.98 0.53
CA SER A 167 -15.20 -12.97 1.10
C SER A 167 -14.71 -14.40 0.80
N PRO A 168 -14.75 -15.32 1.77
CA PRO A 168 -14.51 -16.73 1.51
C PRO A 168 -15.58 -17.29 0.58
N GLN A 169 -15.24 -18.36 -0.15
CA GLN A 169 -16.19 -19.13 -0.95
C GLN A 169 -17.06 -20.00 -0.04
N GLY A 170 -18.35 -20.12 -0.39
CA GLY A 170 -19.27 -21.00 0.30
C GLY A 170 -20.73 -20.74 -0.10
N THR A 171 -21.58 -21.72 0.19
CA THR A 171 -23.04 -21.66 -0.01
C THR A 171 -23.74 -22.04 1.30
N PRO A 172 -23.63 -21.21 2.35
CA PRO A 172 -24.26 -21.50 3.63
C PRO A 172 -25.78 -21.36 3.54
N GLU A 173 -26.48 -22.24 4.25
CA GLU A 173 -27.94 -22.24 4.39
C GLU A 173 -28.26 -22.10 5.89
N GLY A 174 -29.25 -21.29 6.24
CA GLY A 174 -29.67 -21.12 7.63
C GLY A 174 -30.64 -19.97 7.84
N ASP A 175 -31.18 -19.90 9.06
CA ASP A 175 -32.15 -18.85 9.43
C ASP A 175 -31.55 -17.44 9.30
N LEU A 176 -32.39 -16.50 8.91
CA LEU A 176 -32.02 -15.09 8.80
C LEU A 176 -32.21 -14.34 10.13
N LEU A 177 -31.17 -13.62 10.57
CA LEU A 177 -31.25 -12.71 11.72
C LEU A 177 -30.82 -11.30 11.35
N TYR A 178 -31.64 -10.32 11.69
CA TYR A 178 -31.28 -8.91 11.54
C TYR A 178 -30.47 -8.40 12.74
N VAL A 179 -29.28 -7.84 12.49
CA VAL A 179 -28.32 -7.43 13.53
C VAL A 179 -27.99 -5.94 13.51
N ASN A 180 -28.92 -5.10 13.06
CA ASN A 180 -28.74 -3.64 13.00
C ASN A 180 -27.45 -3.25 12.26
N TYR A 181 -26.51 -2.53 12.88
CA TYR A 181 -25.24 -2.13 12.26
C TYR A 181 -24.13 -3.14 12.53
N ALA A 182 -24.42 -4.32 13.08
CA ALA A 182 -23.44 -5.35 13.45
C ALA A 182 -22.29 -4.79 14.30
N ARG A 183 -22.61 -3.85 15.21
CA ARG A 183 -21.66 -3.34 16.18
C ARG A 183 -21.57 -4.30 17.37
N ILE A 184 -20.54 -4.14 18.18
CA ILE A 184 -20.32 -5.00 19.36
C ILE A 184 -21.54 -4.94 20.28
N GLU A 185 -22.05 -3.74 20.52
CA GLU A 185 -23.23 -3.46 21.32
C GLU A 185 -24.52 -4.05 20.72
N ASP A 186 -24.62 -4.18 19.39
CA ASP A 186 -25.79 -4.77 18.75
C ASP A 186 -25.82 -6.29 19.02
N PHE A 187 -24.66 -6.96 18.96
CA PHE A 187 -24.55 -8.38 19.32
C PHE A 187 -24.73 -8.63 20.82
N PHE A 188 -24.17 -7.79 21.69
CA PHE A 188 -24.40 -7.90 23.13
C PHE A 188 -25.86 -7.73 23.50
N LYS A 189 -26.58 -6.82 22.84
CA LYS A 189 -28.01 -6.65 23.05
C LYS A 189 -28.80 -7.90 22.62
N LEU A 190 -28.47 -8.47 21.46
CA LEU A 190 -29.10 -9.71 20.98
C LEU A 190 -28.89 -10.87 21.96
N GLU A 191 -27.65 -11.06 22.42
CA GLU A 191 -27.29 -12.16 23.31
C GLU A 191 -27.83 -11.97 24.73
N ARG A 192 -27.62 -10.81 25.35
CA ARG A 192 -27.90 -10.58 26.77
C ARG A 192 -29.34 -10.21 27.04
N ASP A 193 -29.88 -9.28 26.26
CA ASP A 193 -31.20 -8.70 26.53
C ASP A 193 -32.29 -9.51 25.82
N MET A 194 -32.02 -9.96 24.60
CA MET A 194 -32.99 -10.68 23.76
C MET A 194 -32.82 -12.20 23.80
N LYS A 195 -31.72 -12.71 24.37
CA LYS A 195 -31.41 -14.15 24.45
C LYS A 195 -31.42 -14.87 23.10
N ILE A 196 -31.00 -14.17 22.04
CA ILE A 196 -30.92 -14.69 20.67
C ILE A 196 -29.50 -15.19 20.41
N ASN A 197 -29.36 -16.45 19.99
CA ASN A 197 -28.09 -17.03 19.56
C ASN A 197 -27.93 -16.91 18.03
N CYS A 198 -26.83 -16.28 17.59
CA CYS A 198 -26.51 -16.10 16.17
C CYS A 198 -25.68 -17.26 15.57
N SER A 199 -25.20 -18.20 16.38
CA SER A 199 -24.40 -19.33 15.92
C SER A 199 -25.17 -20.18 14.91
N GLY A 200 -24.57 -20.45 13.75
CA GLY A 200 -25.16 -21.24 12.67
C GLY A 200 -26.26 -20.51 11.88
N LYS A 201 -26.44 -19.21 12.07
CA LYS A 201 -27.45 -18.41 11.37
C LYS A 201 -26.82 -17.44 10.38
N ILE A 202 -27.56 -17.07 9.35
CA ILE A 202 -27.18 -16.03 8.40
C ILE A 202 -27.60 -14.68 8.98
N VAL A 203 -26.64 -13.77 9.17
CA VAL A 203 -26.92 -12.44 9.73
C VAL A 203 -27.00 -11.39 8.62
N ILE A 204 -28.04 -10.55 8.66
CA ILE A 204 -28.21 -9.38 7.79
C ILE A 204 -28.01 -8.10 8.58
N ALA A 205 -27.11 -7.24 8.10
CA ALA A 205 -26.72 -5.99 8.74
C ALA A 205 -26.75 -4.83 7.75
N ARG A 206 -27.12 -3.63 8.23
CA ARG A 206 -27.08 -2.41 7.43
C ARG A 206 -25.70 -1.74 7.47
N TYR A 207 -25.32 -1.13 6.35
CA TYR A 207 -24.10 -0.33 6.22
C TYR A 207 -24.13 0.92 7.12
N GLY A 208 -22.95 1.37 7.57
CA GLY A 208 -22.77 2.56 8.40
C GLY A 208 -22.29 2.27 9.83
N LYS A 209 -22.02 3.35 10.58
CA LYS A 209 -21.53 3.42 11.98
C LYS A 209 -20.14 2.83 12.25
N VAL A 210 -19.81 1.70 11.65
CA VAL A 210 -18.51 1.03 11.77
C VAL A 210 -18.00 0.59 10.41
N PHE A 211 -16.68 0.43 10.28
CA PHE A 211 -16.08 -0.14 9.07
C PHE A 211 -16.65 -1.53 8.76
N ARG A 212 -16.94 -1.80 7.48
CA ARG A 212 -17.62 -3.03 7.06
C ARG A 212 -16.89 -4.31 7.47
N GLY A 213 -15.56 -4.31 7.48
CA GLY A 213 -14.78 -5.47 7.94
C GLY A 213 -14.98 -5.81 9.42
N ASN A 214 -15.27 -4.80 10.26
CA ASN A 214 -15.56 -5.03 11.67
C ASN A 214 -16.88 -5.75 11.90
N LYS A 215 -17.82 -5.65 10.94
CA LYS A 215 -19.11 -6.35 10.99
C LYS A 215 -18.95 -7.85 10.76
N VAL A 216 -17.95 -8.26 9.98
CA VAL A 216 -17.71 -9.66 9.56
C VAL A 216 -16.81 -10.43 10.53
N ARG A 217 -15.88 -9.75 11.21
CA ARG A 217 -14.88 -10.37 12.11
C ARG A 217 -15.46 -11.10 13.34
N LYS A 218 -16.77 -11.04 13.57
CA LYS A 218 -17.39 -11.25 14.88
C LYS A 218 -17.70 -12.71 15.19
#